data_AF-A0AA43Q503-F1
#
_entry.id   AF-A0AA43Q503-F1
#
_cell.length_a   1.000
_cell.length_b   1.000
_cell.length_c   1.000
_cell.angle_alpha   90.00
_cell.angle_beta   90.00
_cell.angle_gamma   90.00
#
_symmetry.space_group_name_H-M   'P 1'
#
loop_
_entity.id
_entity.type
_entity.pdbx_description
1 polymer ?
#
loop_
_entity_poly.entity_id
_entity_poly.type
_entity_poly.pdbx_seq_one_letter_code
_entity_poly.pdbx_strand_id
1 'polypeptide(L)'
;MQLIVLLQQTFTEFCWMLEHWVVLNNHYHLMAISHKGTDLPKIIARLHYQSGQLIRKVYPSDLPVWWNYWDYCPRDEKDYFIRLNYLLNNPVKHGYTKNLADYFFSSFDQHRKSWQGKFAAAI
;
A
#
# COMPACT_ATOMS: atom_id res chain seq x y z
N MET A 1 13.09 -2.09 0.16
CA MET A 1 13.17 -0.74 0.76
C MET A 1 12.92 0.38 -0.26
N GLN A 2 13.43 0.31 -1.49
CA GLN A 2 13.25 1.39 -2.50
C GLN A 2 11.79 1.66 -2.94
N LEU A 3 10.95 0.62 -3.10
CA LEU A 3 9.56 0.81 -3.56
C LEU A 3 8.70 1.59 -2.56
N ILE A 4 8.76 1.27 -1.27
CA ILE A 4 7.95 1.95 -0.25
C ILE A 4 8.32 3.43 -0.13
N VAL A 5 9.61 3.74 -0.20
CA VAL A 5 10.08 5.13 -0.20
C VAL A 5 9.53 5.89 -1.41
N LEU A 6 9.58 5.30 -2.61
CA LEU A 6 9.01 5.88 -3.81
C LEU A 6 7.50 6.12 -3.69
N LEU A 7 6.76 5.14 -3.13
CA LEU A 7 5.33 5.25 -2.85
C LEU A 7 5.05 6.45 -1.92
N GLN A 8 5.70 6.49 -0.76
CA GLN A 8 5.51 7.55 0.23
C GLN A 8 5.81 8.93 -0.36
N GLN A 9 6.97 9.10 -1.01
CA GLN A 9 7.36 10.36 -1.65
C GLN A 9 6.34 10.83 -2.67
N THR A 10 5.93 9.94 -3.59
CA THR A 10 4.98 10.31 -4.65
C THR A 10 3.62 10.68 -4.06
N PHE A 11 3.11 9.96 -3.07
CA PHE A 11 1.85 10.34 -2.42
C PHE A 11 1.97 11.70 -1.74
N THR A 12 3.06 11.95 -1.00
CA THR A 12 3.29 13.23 -0.32
C THR A 12 3.37 14.41 -1.28
N GLU A 13 4.01 14.26 -2.44
CA GLU A 13 4.10 15.32 -3.46
C GLU A 13 2.73 15.78 -3.99
N PHE A 14 1.72 14.91 -3.94
CA PHE A 14 0.35 15.23 -4.33
C PHE A 14 -0.53 15.64 -3.13
N CYS A 15 0.06 15.86 -1.95
CA CYS A 15 -0.65 16.10 -0.69
C CYS A 15 -1.54 14.91 -0.26
N TRP A 16 -1.20 13.69 -0.65
CA TRP A 16 -1.84 12.47 -0.14
C TRP A 16 -1.05 11.88 1.01
N MET A 17 -1.76 11.25 1.95
CA MET A 17 -1.16 10.52 3.07
C MET A 17 -1.34 9.02 2.87
N LEU A 18 -0.25 8.29 2.60
CA LEU A 18 -0.27 6.84 2.52
C LEU A 18 -0.24 6.23 3.94
N GLU A 19 -1.37 5.70 4.39
CA GLU A 19 -1.51 5.16 5.75
C GLU A 19 -1.16 3.68 5.83
N HIS A 20 -1.67 2.88 4.89
CA HIS A 20 -1.50 1.43 4.92
C HIS A 20 -1.09 0.88 3.56
N TRP A 21 -0.27 -0.16 3.59
CA TRP A 21 0.27 -0.79 2.41
C TRP A 21 0.64 -2.26 2.66
N VAL A 22 0.52 -3.08 1.62
CA VAL A 22 1.03 -4.45 1.56
C VAL A 22 1.64 -4.66 0.18
N VAL A 23 2.85 -5.18 0.13
CA VAL A 23 3.51 -5.57 -1.12
C VAL A 23 3.57 -7.09 -1.17
N LEU A 24 3.10 -7.66 -2.28
CA LEU A 24 3.19 -9.09 -2.61
C LEU A 24 4.17 -9.29 -3.77
N ASN A 25 4.42 -10.53 -4.18
CA ASN A 25 5.38 -10.82 -5.25
C ASN A 25 4.93 -10.35 -6.64
N ASN A 26 3.62 -10.17 -6.85
CA ASN A 26 3.01 -9.88 -8.15
C ASN A 26 2.09 -8.65 -8.14
N HIS A 27 1.78 -8.07 -6.98
CA HIS A 27 0.98 -6.86 -6.84
C HIS A 27 1.18 -6.19 -5.48
N TYR A 28 0.59 -5.03 -5.28
CA TYR A 28 0.52 -4.36 -3.99
C TYR A 28 -0.88 -3.81 -3.73
N HIS A 29 -1.21 -3.59 -2.46
CA HIS A 29 -2.42 -2.90 -2.00
C HIS A 29 -2.03 -1.66 -1.22
N LEU A 30 -2.72 -0.54 -1.45
CA LEU A 30 -2.49 0.74 -0.80
C LEU A 30 -3.79 1.27 -0.23
N MET A 31 -3.71 1.99 0.89
CA MET A 31 -4.80 2.77 1.46
C MET A 31 -4.26 4.11 1.92
N ALA A 32 -4.87 5.17 1.41
CA ALA A 32 -4.38 6.52 1.57
C ALA A 32 -5.53 7.50 1.73
N ILE A 33 -5.25 8.60 2.42
CA ILE A 33 -6.14 9.75 2.53
C ILE A 33 -5.80 10.73 1.41
N SER A 34 -6.77 10.99 0.55
CA SER A 34 -6.61 11.89 -0.59
C SER A 34 -6.90 13.35 -0.20
N HIS A 35 -6.05 14.28 -0.63
CA HIS A 35 -6.44 15.69 -0.69
C HIS A 35 -7.42 15.95 -1.85
N LYS A 36 -7.12 15.35 -3.02
CA LYS A 36 -7.93 15.47 -4.23
C LYS A 36 -7.96 14.14 -4.99
N GLY A 37 -9.10 13.46 -4.95
CA GLY A 37 -9.26 12.11 -5.52
C GLY A 37 -8.94 12.00 -7.02
N THR A 38 -9.16 13.07 -7.79
CA THR A 38 -8.87 13.10 -9.24
C THR A 38 -7.38 13.06 -9.60
N ASP A 39 -6.49 13.16 -8.60
CA ASP A 39 -5.05 12.98 -8.79
C ASP A 39 -4.63 11.50 -8.85
N LEU A 40 -5.47 10.57 -8.39
CA LEU A 40 -5.13 9.16 -8.28
C LEU A 40 -4.57 8.54 -9.58
N PRO A 41 -5.18 8.74 -10.76
CA PRO A 41 -4.64 8.16 -12.00
C PRO A 41 -3.22 8.66 -12.31
N LYS A 42 -2.92 9.93 -12.01
CA LYS A 42 -1.59 10.52 -12.22
C LYS A 42 -0.57 9.96 -11.25
N ILE A 43 -0.94 9.82 -9.98
CA ILE A 43 -0.10 9.22 -8.93
C ILE A 43 0.26 7.79 -9.32
N ILE A 44 -0.73 6.96 -9.66
CA ILE A 44 -0.50 5.55 -10.00
C ILE A 44 0.31 5.41 -11.30
N ALA A 45 0.02 6.20 -12.34
CA ALA A 45 0.80 6.18 -13.58
C ALA A 45 2.30 6.48 -13.33
N ARG A 46 2.59 7.49 -12.49
CA ARG A 46 3.97 7.82 -12.12
C ARG A 46 4.64 6.69 -11.34
N LEU A 47 3.94 6.10 -10.38
CA LEU A 47 4.46 4.99 -9.58
C LEU A 47 4.77 3.76 -10.43
N HIS A 48 3.85 3.36 -11.30
CA HIS A 48 4.05 2.25 -12.22
C HIS A 48 5.22 2.51 -13.16
N TYR A 49 5.33 3.72 -13.71
CA TYR A 49 6.46 4.07 -14.57
C TYR A 49 7.79 4.00 -13.81
N GLN A 50 7.94 4.73 -12.70
CA GLN A 50 9.21 4.83 -11.98
C GLN A 50 9.64 3.47 -11.41
N SER A 51 8.74 2.75 -10.75
CA SER A 51 9.05 1.43 -10.20
C SER A 51 9.29 0.39 -11.29
N GLY A 52 8.53 0.42 -12.39
CA GLY A 52 8.73 -0.46 -13.53
C GLY A 52 10.11 -0.29 -14.16
N GLN A 53 10.56 0.95 -14.34
CA GLN A 53 11.92 1.24 -14.84
C GLN A 53 13.00 0.72 -13.90
N LEU A 54 12.83 0.84 -12.57
CA LEU A 54 13.78 0.29 -11.61
C LEU A 54 13.83 -1.25 -11.65
N ILE A 55 12.67 -1.90 -11.74
CA ILE A 55 12.59 -3.37 -11.83
C ILE A 55 13.23 -3.86 -13.11
N ARG A 56 12.95 -3.22 -14.26
CA ARG A 56 13.53 -3.60 -15.57
C ARG A 56 15.04 -3.48 -15.64
N LYS A 57 15.64 -2.53 -14.90
CA LYS A 57 17.10 -2.40 -14.83
C LYS A 57 17.77 -3.63 -14.21
N VAL A 58 17.08 -4.32 -13.30
CA VAL A 58 17.57 -5.52 -12.63
C VAL A 58 17.10 -6.79 -13.35
N TYR A 59 15.86 -6.77 -13.85
CA TYR A 59 15.20 -7.88 -14.53
C TYR A 59 14.66 -7.41 -15.89
N PRO A 60 15.51 -7.39 -16.94
CA PRO A 60 15.08 -7.01 -18.28
C PRO A 60 13.91 -7.87 -18.77
N SER A 61 12.93 -7.23 -19.40
CA SER A 61 11.73 -7.87 -19.95
C SER A 61 11.19 -7.00 -21.07
N ASP A 62 10.57 -7.63 -22.07
CA ASP A 62 9.88 -6.93 -23.16
C ASP A 62 8.44 -6.58 -22.79
N LEU A 63 7.89 -7.20 -21.74
CA LEU A 63 6.51 -6.99 -21.29
C LEU A 63 6.41 -5.91 -20.21
N PRO A 64 5.31 -5.13 -20.13
CA PRO A 64 5.06 -4.20 -19.01
C PRO A 64 5.19 -4.88 -17.64
N VAL A 65 5.90 -4.22 -16.70
CA VAL A 65 5.97 -4.68 -15.29
C VAL A 65 4.60 -4.55 -14.62
N TRP A 66 3.88 -3.46 -14.92
CA TRP A 66 2.55 -3.16 -14.39
C TRP A 66 1.54 -3.04 -15.52
N TRP A 67 0.34 -3.59 -15.33
CA TRP A 67 -0.74 -3.61 -16.33
C TRP A 67 -1.84 -2.60 -16.04
N ASN A 68 -2.66 -2.85 -15.02
CA ASN A 68 -3.72 -1.94 -14.57
C ASN A 68 -3.60 -1.65 -13.07
N TYR A 69 -4.49 -0.80 -12.58
CA TYR A 69 -4.80 -0.71 -11.15
C TYR A 69 -6.33 -0.79 -10.96
N TRP A 70 -6.73 -1.10 -9.74
CA TRP A 70 -8.11 -1.03 -9.30
C TRP A 70 -8.20 -0.10 -8.09
N ASP A 71 -9.20 0.78 -8.07
CA ASP A 71 -9.43 1.71 -6.98
C ASP A 71 -10.87 1.64 -6.45
N TYR A 72 -11.00 2.04 -5.18
CA TYR A 72 -12.26 2.12 -4.47
C TYR A 72 -12.13 3.14 -3.34
N CYS A 73 -13.13 4.00 -3.19
CA CYS A 73 -13.21 4.96 -2.10
C CYS A 73 -14.17 4.42 -1.01
N PRO A 74 -13.68 4.11 0.20
CA PRO A 74 -14.54 3.75 1.33
C PRO A 74 -15.58 4.82 1.62
N ARG A 75 -16.82 4.40 1.90
CA ARG A 75 -17.97 5.32 2.02
C ARG A 75 -18.24 5.76 3.45
N ASP A 76 -17.77 4.98 4.41
CA ASP A 76 -17.91 5.21 5.84
C ASP A 76 -16.78 4.51 6.60
N GLU A 77 -16.74 4.74 7.91
CA GLU A 77 -15.72 4.18 8.80
C GLU A 77 -15.76 2.64 8.84
N LYS A 78 -16.95 2.04 8.81
CA LYS A 78 -17.09 0.59 8.83
C LYS A 78 -16.50 -0.03 7.56
N ASP A 79 -16.81 0.53 6.40
CA ASP A 79 -16.24 0.10 5.11
C ASP A 79 -14.73 0.32 5.09
N TYR A 80 -14.23 1.44 5.62
CA TYR A 80 -12.78 1.67 5.77
C TYR A 80 -12.11 0.51 6.53
N PHE A 81 -12.63 0.12 7.70
CA PHE A 81 -12.04 -0.98 8.47
C PHE A 81 -12.18 -2.35 7.80
N ILE A 82 -13.27 -2.60 7.06
CA ILE A 82 -13.40 -3.83 6.25
C ILE A 82 -12.29 -3.90 5.19
N ARG A 83 -12.06 -2.79 4.47
CA ARG A 83 -11.01 -2.71 3.44
C ARG A 83 -9.61 -2.76 4.04
N LEU A 84 -9.39 -2.13 5.19
CA LEU A 84 -8.12 -2.19 5.90
C LEU A 84 -7.79 -3.62 6.33
N ASN A 85 -8.76 -4.34 6.91
CA ASN A 85 -8.59 -5.75 7.27
C ASN A 85 -8.31 -6.62 6.05
N TYR A 86 -9.01 -6.39 4.93
CA TYR A 86 -8.73 -7.08 3.67
C TYR A 86 -7.30 -6.82 3.17
N LEU A 87 -6.87 -5.55 3.18
CA LEU A 87 -5.54 -5.13 2.76
C LEU A 87 -4.48 -5.79 3.62
N LEU A 88 -4.55 -5.65 4.95
CA LEU A 88 -3.53 -6.17 5.86
C LEU A 88 -3.49 -7.70 5.87
N ASN A 89 -4.64 -8.37 5.70
CA ASN A 89 -4.72 -9.83 5.70
C ASN A 89 -4.36 -10.50 4.36
N ASN A 90 -4.06 -9.72 3.32
CA ASN A 90 -3.70 -10.28 2.00
C ASN A 90 -2.54 -11.29 2.03
N PRO A 91 -1.44 -11.07 2.79
CA PRO A 91 -0.34 -12.02 2.85
C PRO A 91 -0.76 -13.40 3.37
N VAL A 92 -1.70 -13.45 4.33
CA VAL A 92 -2.28 -14.71 4.84
C VAL A 92 -3.18 -15.34 3.78
N LYS A 93 -4.05 -14.55 3.15
CA LYS A 93 -4.94 -15.01 2.07
C LYS A 93 -4.16 -15.63 0.90
N HIS A 94 -2.98 -15.10 0.59
CA HIS A 94 -2.09 -15.61 -0.45
C HIS A 94 -1.09 -16.68 0.02
N GLY A 95 -1.14 -17.08 1.30
CA GLY A 95 -0.33 -18.17 1.85
C GLY A 95 1.13 -17.82 2.12
N TYR A 96 1.51 -16.53 2.14
CA TYR A 96 2.89 -16.10 2.40
C TYR A 96 3.27 -16.16 3.88
N THR A 97 2.29 -16.06 4.76
CA THR A 97 2.48 -16.19 6.19
C THR A 97 1.25 -16.79 6.85
N LYS A 98 1.43 -17.39 8.03
CA LYS A 98 0.33 -17.76 8.94
C LYS A 98 0.04 -16.67 9.97
N ASN A 99 0.96 -15.72 10.17
CA ASN A 99 0.85 -14.64 11.13
C ASN A 99 1.33 -13.32 10.50
N LEU A 100 0.48 -12.30 10.54
CA LEU A 100 0.78 -10.99 9.94
C LEU A 100 1.98 -10.29 10.56
N ALA A 101 2.29 -10.58 11.83
CA ALA A 101 3.48 -10.03 12.49
C ALA A 101 4.79 -10.51 11.85
N ASP A 102 4.78 -11.65 11.16
CA ASP A 102 5.95 -12.24 10.52
C ASP A 102 6.16 -11.73 9.07
N TYR A 103 5.23 -10.90 8.57
CA TYR A 103 5.27 -10.41 7.18
C TYR A 103 5.76 -8.96 7.09
N PHE A 104 7.07 -8.80 6.87
CA PHE A 104 7.77 -7.52 6.87
C PHE A 104 7.44 -6.58 5.70
N PHE A 105 6.85 -7.11 4.62
CA PHE A 105 6.48 -6.31 3.44
C PHE A 105 5.06 -5.72 3.56
N SER A 106 4.74 -5.21 4.75
CA SER A 106 3.47 -4.54 5.04
C SER A 106 3.62 -3.42 6.08
N SER A 107 2.62 -2.54 6.14
CA SER A 107 2.45 -1.57 7.23
C SER A 107 1.86 -2.17 8.51
N PHE A 108 1.69 -3.49 8.61
CA PHE A 108 0.97 -4.12 9.73
C PHE A 108 1.63 -3.83 11.08
N ASP A 109 2.97 -3.93 11.17
CA ASP A 109 3.66 -3.66 12.43
C ASP A 109 3.51 -2.19 12.88
N GLN A 110 3.53 -1.24 11.94
CA GLN A 110 3.31 0.18 12.21
C GLN A 110 1.88 0.42 12.71
N HIS A 111 0.89 -0.19 12.06
CA HIS A 111 -0.51 -0.12 12.47
C HIS A 111 -0.73 -0.74 13.85
N ARG A 112 -0.16 -1.92 14.12
CA ARG A 112 -0.24 -2.61 15.41
C ARG A 112 0.30 -1.73 16.56
N LYS A 113 1.45 -1.09 16.36
CA LYS A 113 2.08 -0.19 17.34
C LYS A 113 1.24 1.06 17.61
N SER A 114 0.69 1.68 16.56
CA SER A 114 -0.16 2.87 16.73
C SER A 114 -1.45 2.56 17.48
N TRP A 115 -2.03 1.38 17.24
CA TRP A 115 -3.22 0.91 17.94
C TRP A 115 -2.96 0.65 19.43
N GLN A 116 -1.85 -0.02 19.76
CA GLN A 116 -1.44 -0.24 21.16
C GLN A 116 -1.22 1.07 21.92
N GLY A 117 -0.63 2.08 21.27
CA GLY A 117 -0.46 3.41 21.85
C GLY A 117 -1.77 4.15 22.14
N LYS A 118 -2.79 3.98 21.28
CA LYS A 118 -4.13 4.56 21.52
C LYS A 118 -4.84 3.94 22.72
N PHE A 119 -4.67 2.63 22.94
CA PHE A 119 -5.18 1.96 24.15
C PHE A 119 -4.43 2.42 25.41
N ALA A 120 -3.10 2.53 25.35
CA ALA A 120 -2.29 2.97 26.48
C ALA A 120 -2.53 4.44 26.89
N ALA A 121 -2.99 5.30 25.97
CA ALA A 121 -3.34 6.69 26.25
C ALA A 121 -4.78 6.88 26.75
N ALA A 122 -5.59 5.81 26.78
CA ALA A 122 -6.99 5.83 27.22
C ALA A 122 -7.19 5.24 28.63
N ILE A 123 -6.10 4.96 29.34
CA ILE A 123 -6.00 4.51 30.75
C ILE A 123 -5.14 5.51 31.51
#